data_AF-A0A3A6DEZ7-F1
#
_entry.id   AF-A0A3A6DEZ7-F1
#
_cell.length_a   1.000
_cell.length_b   1.000
_cell.length_c   1.000
_cell.angle_alpha   90.00
_cell.angle_beta   90.00
_cell.angle_gamma   90.00
#
_symmetry.space_group_name_H-M   'P 1'
#
loop_
_entity.id
_entity.type
_entity.pdbx_description
1 polymer ?
#
loop_
_entity_poly.entity_id
_entity_poly.type
_entity_poly.pdbx_seq_one_letter_code
_entity_poly.pdbx_strand_id
1 'polypeptide(L)'
;MLEHFIESMLPEIVSILEIIGIIVITIGSLKAFYHYIKALFTHKHYPIRIELANALALGLEFKMGAEILKTVLVRSFSEIYILGAIILLRALLSLMIHFEIKTEKEHGSASEASPNNY
;
A
#
# COMPACT_ATOMS: atom_id res chain seq x y z
N MET A 1 15.40 7.02 32.71
CA MET A 1 15.43 8.36 32.06
C MET A 1 15.23 8.24 30.55
N LEU A 2 16.20 7.68 29.80
CA LEU A 2 16.14 7.55 28.33
C LEU A 2 14.98 6.69 27.84
N GLU A 3 14.70 5.61 28.56
CA GLU A 3 13.61 4.68 28.28
C GLU A 3 12.22 5.32 28.35
N HIS A 4 11.96 6.07 29.43
CA HIS A 4 10.72 6.82 29.62
C HIS A 4 10.55 7.94 28.59
N PHE A 5 11.66 8.53 28.16
CA PHE A 5 11.67 9.53 27.09
C PHE A 5 11.24 8.92 25.74
N ILE A 6 11.74 7.72 25.40
CA ILE A 6 11.33 6.98 24.20
C ILE A 6 9.85 6.60 24.28
N GLU A 7 9.38 6.07 25.42
CA GLU A 7 7.98 5.70 25.61
C GLU A 7 7.01 6.88 25.45
N SER A 8 7.43 8.08 25.83
CA SER A 8 6.62 9.29 25.67
C SER A 8 6.63 9.87 24.25
N MET A 9 7.75 9.79 23.53
CA MET A 9 7.92 10.45 22.22
C MET A 9 7.48 9.57 21.05
N LEU A 10 7.71 8.26 21.17
CA LEU A 10 7.54 7.33 20.07
C LEU A 10 6.07 7.14 19.62
N PRO A 11 5.05 7.15 20.51
CA PRO A 11 3.64 7.12 20.09
C PRO A 11 3.22 8.29 19.20
N GLU A 12 3.74 9.49 19.49
CA GLU A 12 3.49 10.68 18.68
C GLU A 12 4.12 10.55 17.29
N ILE A 13 5.36 10.06 17.22
CA ILE A 13 6.07 9.81 15.95
C ILE A 13 5.33 8.77 15.12
N VAL A 14 4.90 7.67 15.73
CA VAL A 14 4.10 6.62 15.08
C VAL A 14 2.82 7.20 14.48
N SER A 15 2.09 8.00 15.26
CA SER A 15 0.84 8.61 14.82
C SER A 15 1.06 9.57 13.64
N ILE A 16 2.13 10.37 13.69
CA ILE A 16 2.50 11.27 12.59
C ILE A 16 2.80 10.49 11.31
N LEU A 17 3.58 9.40 11.39
CA LEU A 17 3.88 8.56 10.22
C LEU A 17 2.62 7.91 9.64
N GLU A 18 1.70 7.45 10.48
CA GLU A 18 0.41 6.92 10.02
C GLU A 18 -0.43 7.98 9.30
N ILE A 19 -0.50 9.19 9.87
CA ILE A 19 -1.21 10.32 9.26
C ILE A 19 -0.61 10.67 7.90
N ILE A 20 0.72 10.74 7.78
CA ILE A 20 1.40 10.98 6.50
C ILE A 20 1.01 9.90 5.48
N GLY A 21 1.08 8.62 5.87
CA GLY A 21 0.69 7.51 5.00
C GLY A 21 -0.77 7.60 4.54
N ILE A 22 -1.69 7.94 5.45
CA ILE A 22 -3.11 8.16 5.15
C ILE A 22 -3.28 9.31 4.14
N ILE A 23 -2.62 10.45 4.36
CA ILE A 23 -2.73 11.62 3.49
C ILE A 23 -2.21 11.29 2.08
N VAL A 24 -1.05 10.66 1.97
CA VAL A 24 -0.44 10.30 0.68
C VAL A 24 -1.37 9.37 -0.11
N ILE A 25 -1.89 8.32 0.52
CA ILE A 25 -2.82 7.37 -0.12
C ILE A 25 -4.09 8.09 -0.54
N THR A 26 -4.65 8.92 0.35
CA THR A 26 -5.93 9.61 0.10
C THR A 26 -5.82 10.56 -1.08
N ILE A 27 -4.80 11.44 -1.08
CA ILE A 27 -4.60 12.43 -2.15
C ILE A 27 -4.30 11.74 -3.48
N GLY A 28 -3.40 10.75 -3.47
CA GLY A 28 -3.06 10.01 -4.69
C GLY A 28 -4.25 9.25 -5.27
N SER A 29 -5.06 8.62 -4.40
CA SER A 29 -6.28 7.92 -4.83
C SER A 29 -7.33 8.87 -5.38
N LEU A 30 -7.56 10.01 -4.73
CA LEU A 30 -8.50 11.04 -5.22
C LEU A 30 -8.07 11.60 -6.57
N LYS A 31 -6.78 11.89 -6.75
CA LYS A 31 -6.25 12.40 -8.01
C LYS A 31 -6.35 11.38 -9.13
N ALA A 32 -5.96 10.14 -8.87
CA ALA A 32 -6.10 9.03 -9.82
C ALA A 32 -7.57 8.83 -10.23
N PHE A 33 -8.49 8.86 -9.26
CA PHE A 33 -9.92 8.73 -9.51
C PHE A 33 -10.49 9.90 -10.33
N TYR A 34 -10.11 11.14 -10.00
CA TYR A 34 -10.50 12.31 -10.79
C TYR A 34 -10.04 12.19 -12.25
N HIS A 35 -8.79 11.79 -12.48
CA HIS A 35 -8.25 11.58 -13.82
C HIS A 35 -8.93 10.41 -14.55
N TYR A 36 -9.32 9.36 -13.84
CA TYR A 36 -10.11 8.25 -14.41
C TYR A 36 -11.46 8.72 -14.93
N ILE A 37 -12.23 9.46 -14.12
CA ILE A 37 -13.52 10.02 -14.55
C ILE A 37 -13.34 10.95 -15.75
N LYS A 38 -12.34 11.84 -15.72
CA LYS A 38 -12.05 12.74 -16.84
C LYS A 38 -11.66 11.99 -18.13
N ALA A 39 -10.85 10.93 -18.01
CA ALA A 39 -10.43 10.11 -19.15
C ALA A 39 -11.63 9.42 -19.81
N LEU A 40 -12.62 8.99 -19.03
CA LEU A 40 -13.86 8.39 -19.52
C LEU A 40 -14.62 9.34 -20.47
N PHE A 41 -14.64 10.64 -20.16
CA PHE A 41 -15.29 11.65 -21.01
C PHE A 41 -14.41 12.17 -22.15
N THR A 42 -13.07 12.14 -22.01
CA THR A 42 -12.16 12.86 -22.92
C THR A 42 -11.30 11.95 -23.81
N HIS A 43 -11.40 10.62 -23.68
CA HIS A 43 -10.60 9.61 -24.45
C HIS A 43 -9.07 9.87 -24.47
N LYS A 44 -8.54 10.63 -23.50
CA LYS A 44 -7.10 10.91 -23.37
C LYS A 44 -6.44 9.86 -22.50
N HIS A 45 -5.35 9.28 -22.99
CA HIS A 45 -4.50 8.40 -22.19
C HIS A 45 -3.80 9.20 -21.09
N TYR A 46 -4.14 8.88 -19.83
CA TYR A 46 -3.47 9.39 -18.64
C TYR A 46 -2.93 8.18 -17.86
N PRO A 47 -1.69 8.22 -17.32
CA PRO A 47 -1.06 7.08 -16.65
C PRO A 47 -1.59 6.85 -15.22
N ILE A 48 -2.92 6.79 -15.06
CA ILE A 48 -3.65 6.70 -13.78
C ILE A 48 -3.14 5.54 -12.91
N ARG A 49 -2.84 4.39 -13.53
CA ARG A 49 -2.38 3.19 -12.84
C ARG A 49 -1.03 3.37 -12.17
N ILE A 50 -0.11 4.12 -12.80
CA ILE A 50 1.23 4.39 -12.24
C ILE A 50 1.12 5.37 -11.09
N GLU A 51 0.32 6.42 -11.25
CA GLU A 51 0.10 7.42 -10.20
C GLU A 51 -0.51 6.81 -8.93
N LEU A 52 -1.54 5.97 -9.09
CA LEU A 52 -2.15 5.25 -7.99
C LEU A 52 -1.16 4.27 -7.32
N ALA A 53 -0.40 3.52 -8.10
CA ALA A 53 0.60 2.57 -7.58
C ALA A 53 1.68 3.28 -6.76
N ASN A 54 2.18 4.43 -7.23
CA ASN A 54 3.19 5.21 -6.51
C ASN A 54 2.66 5.77 -5.18
N ALA A 55 1.44 6.29 -5.17
CA ALA A 55 0.82 6.81 -3.94
C ALA A 55 0.57 5.69 -2.91
N LEU A 56 0.10 4.53 -3.37
CA LEU A 56 -0.09 3.36 -2.52
C LEU A 56 1.24 2.86 -1.96
N ALA A 57 2.27 2.70 -2.80
CA ALA A 57 3.60 2.26 -2.36
C ALA A 57 4.18 3.20 -1.30
N LEU A 58 4.22 4.50 -1.58
CA LEU A 58 4.77 5.49 -0.65
C LEU A 58 4.00 5.53 0.68
N GLY A 59 2.67 5.52 0.64
CA GLY A 59 1.88 5.50 1.87
C GLY A 59 2.02 4.20 2.67
N LEU A 60 2.22 3.07 1.99
CA LEU A 60 2.51 1.80 2.65
C LEU A 60 3.89 1.80 3.31
N GLU A 61 4.92 2.41 2.72
CA GLU A 61 6.24 2.56 3.33
C GLU A 61 6.17 3.35 4.64
N PHE A 62 5.44 4.47 4.68
CA PHE A 62 5.23 5.24 5.90
C PHE A 62 4.48 4.43 6.98
N LYS A 63 3.42 3.71 6.59
CA LYS A 63 2.67 2.88 7.52
C LYS A 63 3.49 1.69 8.03
N MET A 64 4.32 1.08 7.19
CA MET A 64 5.24 0.01 7.59
C MET A 64 6.27 0.54 8.58
N GLY A 65 6.84 1.73 8.34
CA GLY A 65 7.74 2.40 9.28
C GLY A 65 7.09 2.63 10.65
N ALA A 66 5.85 3.12 10.68
CA ALA A 66 5.08 3.28 11.91
C ALA A 66 4.87 1.94 12.65
N GLU A 67 4.61 0.87 11.91
CA GLU A 67 4.39 -0.47 12.50
C GLU A 67 5.68 -1.05 13.08
N ILE A 68 6.83 -0.87 12.41
CA ILE A 68 8.16 -1.21 12.94
C ILE A 68 8.42 -0.43 14.22
N LEU A 69 8.17 0.88 14.25
CA LEU A 69 8.38 1.69 15.45
C LEU A 69 7.47 1.28 16.62
N LYS A 70 6.24 0.83 16.38
CA LYS A 70 5.39 0.26 17.45
C LYS A 70 6.06 -0.95 18.09
N THR A 71 6.73 -1.82 17.33
CA THR A 71 7.40 -3.00 17.90
C THR A 71 8.52 -2.65 18.89
N VAL A 72 9.12 -1.45 18.77
CA VAL A 72 10.15 -0.97 19.71
C VAL A 72 9.56 -0.66 21.09
N LEU A 73 8.26 -0.31 21.18
CA LEU A 73 7.56 -0.06 22.43
C LEU A 73 7.01 -1.32 23.10
N VAL A 74 6.89 -2.42 22.35
CA VAL A 74 6.29 -3.63 22.90
C VAL A 74 7.31 -4.36 23.78
N ARG A 75 6.98 -4.46 25.06
CA ARG A 75 7.82 -5.13 26.07
C ARG A 75 7.35 -6.54 26.43
N SER A 76 6.10 -6.90 26.05
CA SER A 76 5.50 -8.19 26.36
C SER A 76 5.44 -9.08 25.12
N PHE A 77 5.98 -10.30 25.21
CA PHE A 77 5.93 -11.28 24.12
C PHE A 77 4.49 -11.52 23.59
N SER A 78 3.48 -11.47 24.46
CA SER A 78 2.07 -11.65 24.07
C SER A 78 1.58 -10.55 23.12
N GLU A 79 1.99 -9.31 23.34
CA GLU A 79 1.64 -8.17 22.48
C GLU A 79 2.42 -8.22 21.15
N ILE A 80 3.68 -8.70 21.18
CA ILE A 80 4.49 -8.89 19.97
C ILE A 80 3.83 -9.90 19.03
N TYR A 81 3.28 -11.00 19.56
CA TYR A 81 2.60 -12.01 18.73
C TYR A 81 1.35 -11.47 18.04
N ILE A 82 0.55 -10.64 18.73
CA ILE A 82 -0.67 -10.04 18.15
C ILE A 82 -0.29 -9.03 17.05
N LEU A 83 0.66 -8.13 17.34
CA LEU A 83 1.16 -7.17 16.36
C LEU A 83 1.80 -7.87 15.15
N GLY A 84 2.62 -8.90 15.40
CA GLY A 84 3.21 -9.71 14.36
C GLY A 84 2.17 -10.40 13.48
N ALA A 85 1.11 -10.96 14.08
CA ALA A 85 0.02 -11.58 13.33
C ALA A 85 -0.74 -10.57 12.45
N ILE A 86 -0.98 -9.36 12.94
CA ILE A 86 -1.64 -8.28 12.17
C ILE A 86 -0.76 -7.85 10.99
N ILE A 87 0.54 -7.63 11.21
CA ILE A 87 1.51 -7.29 10.15
C ILE A 87 1.55 -8.39 9.08
N LEU A 88 1.62 -9.65 9.51
CA LEU A 88 1.72 -10.80 8.62
C LEU A 88 0.44 -10.98 7.79
N LEU A 89 -0.73 -10.81 8.42
CA LEU A 89 -2.02 -10.78 7.71
C LEU A 89 -2.05 -9.66 6.66
N ARG A 90 -1.58 -8.47 7.02
CA ARG A 90 -1.52 -7.31 6.11
C ARG A 90 -0.60 -7.57 4.91
N ALA A 91 0.55 -8.20 5.15
CA ALA A 91 1.48 -8.59 4.07
C ALA A 91 0.86 -9.64 3.14
N LEU A 92 0.21 -10.67 3.70
CA LEU A 92 -0.45 -11.71 2.91
C LEU A 92 -1.56 -11.15 2.02
N LEU A 93 -2.45 -10.31 2.57
CA LEU A 93 -3.53 -9.67 1.81
C LEU A 93 -2.97 -8.77 0.69
N SER A 94 -1.94 -7.97 1.00
CA SER A 94 -1.30 -7.09 0.02
C SER A 94 -0.61 -7.88 -1.10
N LEU A 95 0.03 -9.00 -0.78
CA LEU A 95 0.66 -9.88 -1.76
C LEU A 95 -0.37 -10.59 -2.64
N MET A 96 -1.46 -11.11 -2.05
CA MET A 96 -2.52 -11.79 -2.79
C MET A 96 -3.10 -10.89 -3.89
N ILE A 97 -3.38 -9.63 -3.56
CA ILE A 97 -3.87 -8.63 -4.53
C ILE A 97 -2.82 -8.39 -5.64
N HIS A 98 -1.53 -8.30 -5.28
CA HIS A 98 -0.46 -8.12 -6.27
C HIS A 98 -0.33 -9.33 -7.21
N PHE A 99 -0.51 -10.55 -6.68
CA PHE A 99 -0.49 -11.79 -7.46
C PHE A 99 -1.68 -11.86 -8.43
N GLU A 100 -2.91 -11.59 -7.98
CA GLU A 100 -4.09 -11.54 -8.87
C GLU A 100 -3.87 -10.58 -10.03
N ILE A 101 -3.39 -9.37 -9.74
CA ILE A 101 -3.11 -8.35 -10.76
C ILE A 101 -2.03 -8.80 -11.76
N LYS A 102 -1.04 -9.60 -11.33
CA LYS A 102 -0.01 -10.14 -12.22
C LYS A 102 -0.56 -11.25 -13.11
N THR A 103 -1.37 -12.15 -12.55
CA THR A 103 -1.99 -13.26 -13.29
C THR A 103 -2.98 -12.75 -14.35
N GLU A 104 -3.75 -11.70 -14.05
CA GLU A 104 -4.68 -11.10 -15.01
C GLU A 104 -3.98 -10.46 -16.22
N LYS A 105 -2.77 -9.90 -16.02
CA LYS A 105 -1.93 -9.38 -17.12
C LYS A 105 -1.32 -10.48 -17.98
N GLU A 106 -1.01 -11.63 -17.39
CA GLU A 106 -0.41 -12.77 -18.09
C GLU A 106 -1.44 -13.58 -18.89
N HIS A 107 -2.71 -13.61 -18.46
CA HIS A 107 -3.78 -14.29 -19.19
C HIS A 107 -4.52 -13.43 -20.22
N GLY A 108 -4.34 -12.10 -20.21
CA GLY A 108 -4.88 -11.21 -21.24
C GLY A 108 -4.20 -11.27 -22.62
N SER A 109 -3.07 -11.99 -22.77
CA SER A 109 -2.30 -12.07 -24.02
C SER A 109 -2.28 -13.46 -24.69
N ALA A 110 -2.93 -14.46 -24.11
CA ALA A 110 -2.93 -15.83 -24.65
C ALA A 110 -4.11 -16.15 -25.59
N SER A 111 -5.02 -15.19 -25.85
CA SER A 111 -6.19 -15.43 -26.73
C SER A 111 -6.07 -14.83 -28.15
N GLU A 112 -4.93 -14.26 -28.54
CA GLU A 112 -4.73 -13.66 -29.88
C GLU A 112 -3.55 -14.24 -30.68
N ALA A 113 -3.11 -15.46 -30.39
CA ALA A 113 -2.11 -16.16 -31.19
C ALA A 113 -2.66 -17.47 -31.79
N SER A 114 -3.45 -17.35 -32.85
CA SER A 114 -3.42 -18.35 -33.92
C SER A 114 -3.50 -17.64 -35.28
N PRO A 115 -2.36 -17.47 -35.97
CA PRO A 115 -2.33 -17.02 -37.35
C PRO A 115 -2.57 -18.19 -38.31
N ASN A 116 -3.27 -17.87 -39.40
CA ASN A 116 -3.07 -18.37 -40.77
C ASN A 116 -4.11 -19.33 -41.39
N ASN A 117 -4.73 -18.81 -42.46
CA ASN A 117 -5.05 -19.41 -43.77
C ASN A 117 -5.21 -20.93 -43.88
N TYR A 118 -6.43 -21.36 -44.26
CA TYR A 118 -6.74 -22.07 -45.52
C TYR A 118 -8.15 -21.71 -45.96
#